data_AF-A0A929I948-F1
#
_entry.id   AF-A0A929I948-F1
#
_cell.length_a   1.000
_cell.length_b   1.000
_cell.length_c   1.000
_cell.angle_alpha   90.00
_cell.angle_beta   90.00
_cell.angle_gamma   90.00
#
_symmetry.space_group_name_H-M   'P 1'
#
loop_
_entity.id
_entity.type
_entity.pdbx_description
1 polymer ?
#
loop_
_entity_poly.entity_id
_entity_poly.type
_entity_poly.pdbx_seq_one_letter_code
_entity_poly.pdbx_strand_id
1 'polypeptide(L)'
;MTIGLGETITCTFVNNDNAPKLTLNKIVVNGSNPGGTAVESDWTLTATGTGSEVPLILSGPGASGDADVVSGASFDAGTYSLMESVGPDGYMASSWSCTSGQNAADAQVTVALGDDITCTITNTAKGMVDITKTVSSIVSAGWTFQVRSGANLDSNGTIEASCTTDATGYCDFGGAKFVPGNFQFCEIDMLPGWLSELSDNALFPGNFVPNGNAPDPDNSVVCVPFTIGVGETVNFTVDNVLPPGGDARTIGFWKNWTSCDGRGNQDDVLDQTLASAGGIPLGEDMFVDNCEDAVNLLNKSDLNGKKRANDAAYALASQFLATKLNFEAGAGQCTEVQLAATAADLLLSEIDFDGTGNYLKPRPKNPLRGDALMLADTFDRYNNNDLCPETP
;
A
#
# COMPACT_ATOMS: atom_id res chain seq x y z
N MET A 1 -55.72 22.08 -52.96
CA MET A 1 -56.22 23.46 -52.86
C MET A 1 -55.87 24.15 -54.17
N THR A 2 -56.85 24.69 -54.89
CA THR A 2 -56.62 25.40 -56.15
C THR A 2 -56.66 26.89 -55.83
N ILE A 3 -55.56 27.60 -56.02
CA ILE A 3 -55.42 29.02 -55.68
C ILE A 3 -55.75 29.84 -56.92
N GLY A 4 -56.66 30.81 -56.80
CA GLY A 4 -56.98 31.73 -57.88
C GLY A 4 -55.88 32.77 -58.14
N LEU A 5 -55.87 33.36 -59.34
CA LEU A 5 -54.92 34.42 -59.69
C LEU A 5 -55.16 35.65 -58.78
N GLY A 6 -54.18 35.99 -57.94
CA GLY A 6 -54.24 37.14 -57.02
C GLY A 6 -54.64 36.81 -55.57
N GLU A 7 -54.90 35.55 -55.22
CA GLU A 7 -55.16 35.16 -53.83
C GLU A 7 -53.86 34.96 -53.03
N THR A 8 -53.84 35.54 -51.82
CA THR A 8 -52.82 35.24 -50.81
C THR A 8 -53.39 34.23 -49.84
N ILE A 9 -52.80 33.04 -49.79
CA ILE A 9 -53.16 32.03 -48.79
C ILE A 9 -52.17 32.11 -47.64
N THR A 10 -52.67 32.42 -46.46
CA THR A 10 -51.91 32.33 -45.21
C THR A 10 -52.18 30.97 -44.58
N CYS A 11 -51.22 30.05 -44.71
CA CYS A 11 -51.22 28.83 -43.92
C CYS A 11 -50.69 29.16 -42.52
N THR A 12 -51.53 29.02 -41.50
CA THR A 12 -51.11 29.09 -40.10
C THR A 12 -50.83 27.67 -39.62
N PHE A 13 -49.58 27.39 -39.29
CA PHE A 13 -49.18 26.16 -38.60
C PHE A 13 -49.22 26.43 -37.10
N VAL A 14 -49.98 25.64 -36.34
CA VAL A 14 -49.90 25.63 -34.88
C VAL A 14 -48.95 24.51 -34.50
N ASN A 15 -47.78 24.83 -33.97
CA ASN A 15 -46.91 23.83 -33.38
C ASN A 15 -47.51 23.44 -32.01
N ASN A 16 -48.11 22.26 -31.93
CA ASN A 16 -48.69 21.71 -30.68
C ASN A 16 -47.69 20.81 -29.95
N ASP A 17 -46.41 20.99 -30.22
CA ASP A 17 -45.33 20.20 -29.66
C ASP A 17 -45.35 20.25 -28.12
N ASN A 18 -45.18 19.08 -27.50
CA ASN A 18 -45.00 18.99 -26.07
C ASN A 18 -43.52 19.14 -25.78
N ALA A 19 -43.11 20.35 -25.41
CA ALA A 19 -41.71 20.64 -25.15
C ALA A 19 -41.14 19.67 -24.09
N PRO A 20 -39.98 19.04 -24.35
CA PRO A 20 -39.31 18.25 -23.34
C PRO A 20 -38.81 19.09 -22.17
N LYS A 21 -38.51 18.40 -21.08
CA LYS A 21 -37.88 18.96 -19.89
C LYS A 21 -36.65 18.14 -19.51
N LEU A 22 -35.52 18.83 -19.39
CA LEU A 22 -34.27 18.29 -18.86
C LEU A 22 -33.92 19.04 -17.57
N THR A 23 -33.64 18.27 -16.52
CA THR A 23 -33.13 18.76 -15.24
C THR A 23 -31.76 18.16 -14.99
N LEU A 24 -30.77 18.98 -14.66
CA LEU A 24 -29.47 18.51 -14.15
C LEU A 24 -29.46 18.67 -12.64
N ASN A 25 -28.99 17.63 -11.94
CA ASN A 25 -28.95 17.58 -10.48
C ASN A 25 -27.54 17.25 -10.00
N LYS A 26 -27.03 18.06 -9.07
CA LYS A 26 -25.74 17.87 -8.42
C LYS A 26 -25.98 17.30 -7.04
N ILE A 27 -25.30 16.19 -6.73
CA ILE A 27 -25.24 15.68 -5.35
C ILE A 27 -23.80 15.76 -4.87
N VAL A 28 -23.60 16.19 -3.62
CA VAL A 28 -22.30 16.17 -2.94
C VAL A 28 -22.40 15.31 -1.68
N VAL A 29 -21.54 14.31 -1.58
CA VAL A 29 -21.46 13.42 -0.41
C VAL A 29 -20.16 13.68 0.33
N ASN A 30 -20.27 14.41 1.45
CA ASN A 30 -19.13 14.87 2.23
C ASN A 30 -18.64 13.88 3.29
N GLY A 31 -19.46 12.93 3.72
CA GLY A 31 -19.13 12.09 4.88
C GLY A 31 -19.21 12.86 6.21
N SER A 32 -18.62 12.30 7.27
CA SER A 32 -18.93 12.76 8.64
C SER A 32 -17.77 12.86 9.64
N ASN A 33 -16.51 12.47 9.33
CA ASN A 33 -15.46 12.45 10.37
C ASN A 33 -13.99 12.63 9.91
N PRO A 34 -13.48 13.87 9.83
CA PRO A 34 -14.26 15.05 9.45
C PRO A 34 -14.91 14.81 8.07
N GLY A 35 -15.91 15.59 7.70
CA GLY A 35 -16.48 15.53 6.35
C GLY A 35 -15.73 16.46 5.41
N GLY A 36 -15.91 16.26 4.11
CA GLY A 36 -15.70 17.30 3.12
C GLY A 36 -16.56 18.54 3.42
N THR A 37 -16.14 19.70 2.93
CA THR A 37 -16.84 20.98 3.16
C THR A 37 -17.48 21.57 1.91
N ALA A 38 -17.41 20.88 0.78
CA ALA A 38 -17.91 21.42 -0.48
C ALA A 38 -19.45 21.41 -0.50
N VAL A 39 -20.00 22.32 -1.27
CA VAL A 39 -21.44 22.45 -1.50
C VAL A 39 -21.75 22.27 -2.99
N GLU A 40 -22.98 21.89 -3.33
CA GLU A 40 -23.36 21.60 -4.73
C GLU A 40 -23.09 22.77 -5.68
N SER A 41 -23.20 24.01 -5.19
CA SER A 41 -22.92 25.23 -5.97
C SER A 41 -21.45 25.44 -6.33
N ASP A 42 -20.53 24.63 -5.77
CA ASP A 42 -19.11 24.66 -6.16
C ASP A 42 -18.88 24.02 -7.54
N TRP A 43 -19.91 23.36 -8.11
CA TRP A 43 -19.90 22.77 -9.44
C TRP A 43 -20.90 23.46 -10.36
N THR A 44 -20.52 23.62 -11.63
CA THR A 44 -21.41 24.04 -12.71
C THR A 44 -21.74 22.84 -13.59
N LEU A 45 -23.03 22.56 -13.75
CA LEU A 45 -23.54 21.52 -14.64
C LEU A 45 -23.85 22.13 -16.01
N THR A 46 -23.56 21.39 -17.08
CA THR A 46 -23.84 21.81 -18.45
C THR A 46 -24.39 20.67 -19.29
N ALA A 47 -25.42 20.92 -20.10
CA ALA A 47 -25.89 20.05 -21.16
C ALA A 47 -25.81 20.80 -22.50
N THR A 48 -25.07 20.26 -23.47
CA THR A 48 -24.87 20.86 -24.80
C THR A 48 -25.53 20.00 -25.87
N GLY A 49 -26.57 20.53 -26.50
CA GLY A 49 -27.29 19.89 -27.60
C GLY A 49 -26.61 20.13 -28.94
N THR A 50 -26.64 19.14 -29.83
CA THR A 50 -26.06 19.22 -31.18
C THR A 50 -27.02 19.80 -32.23
N GLY A 51 -27.97 20.65 -31.83
CA GLY A 51 -29.00 21.23 -32.72
C GLY A 51 -28.40 22.00 -33.91
N SER A 52 -29.08 21.97 -35.05
CA SER A 52 -28.49 22.31 -36.37
C SER A 52 -28.25 23.79 -36.68
N GLU A 53 -28.47 24.75 -35.78
CA GLU A 53 -28.22 26.18 -36.07
C GLU A 53 -27.56 26.96 -34.90
N VAL A 54 -27.81 26.58 -33.64
CA VAL A 54 -27.15 27.10 -32.43
C VAL A 54 -27.04 25.96 -31.42
N PRO A 55 -25.87 25.70 -30.78
CA PRO A 55 -25.78 24.73 -29.70
C PRO A 55 -26.71 25.15 -28.57
N LEU A 56 -27.72 24.34 -28.25
CA LEU A 56 -28.56 24.60 -27.09
C LEU A 56 -27.74 24.27 -25.85
N ILE A 57 -27.47 25.27 -25.02
CA ILE A 57 -26.68 25.12 -23.80
C ILE A 57 -27.61 25.36 -22.61
N LEU A 58 -27.81 24.31 -21.82
CA LEU A 58 -28.34 24.41 -20.47
C LEU A 58 -27.16 24.44 -19.51
N SER A 59 -26.99 25.49 -18.71
CA SER A 59 -25.85 25.60 -17.80
C SER A 59 -26.22 26.39 -16.54
N GLY A 60 -25.69 25.96 -15.40
CA GLY A 60 -25.91 26.61 -14.10
C GLY A 60 -25.15 25.92 -12.97
N PRO A 61 -25.00 26.58 -11.81
CA PRO A 61 -24.43 25.95 -10.63
C PRO A 61 -25.36 24.87 -10.09
N GLY A 62 -24.80 23.88 -9.40
CA GLY A 62 -25.57 23.01 -8.52
C GLY A 62 -26.26 23.82 -7.41
N ALA A 63 -27.30 23.27 -6.81
CA ALA A 63 -28.06 23.93 -5.76
C ALA A 63 -28.69 22.91 -4.82
N SER A 64 -29.04 23.34 -3.60
CA SER A 64 -29.74 22.45 -2.67
C SER A 64 -31.08 22.00 -3.23
N GLY A 65 -31.27 20.69 -3.30
CA GLY A 65 -32.49 20.06 -3.80
C GLY A 65 -32.17 19.04 -4.90
N ASP A 66 -33.18 18.74 -5.72
CA ASP A 66 -33.06 17.76 -6.81
C ASP A 66 -33.26 18.40 -8.21
N ALA A 67 -33.26 19.73 -8.30
CA ALA A 67 -33.71 20.48 -9.47
C ALA A 67 -32.87 21.74 -9.74
N ASP A 68 -31.59 21.55 -9.96
CA ASP A 68 -30.60 22.64 -9.95
C ASP A 68 -30.64 23.44 -11.23
N VAL A 69 -30.45 22.76 -12.37
CA VAL A 69 -30.44 23.40 -13.69
C VAL A 69 -31.58 22.82 -14.52
N VAL A 70 -32.68 23.58 -14.61
CA VAL A 70 -33.92 23.15 -15.26
C VAL A 70 -34.08 23.85 -16.61
N SER A 71 -34.37 23.10 -17.66
CA SER A 71 -34.61 23.65 -18.99
C SER A 71 -35.88 24.51 -19.05
N GLY A 72 -35.86 25.54 -19.90
CA GLY A 72 -37.03 26.38 -20.16
C GLY A 72 -38.06 25.72 -21.09
N ALA A 73 -39.21 26.39 -21.27
CA ALA A 73 -40.31 25.90 -22.12
C ALA A 73 -39.99 25.82 -23.63
N SER A 74 -38.85 26.37 -24.06
CA SER A 74 -38.35 26.32 -25.44
C SER A 74 -37.21 25.33 -25.61
N PHE A 75 -37.10 24.34 -24.72
CA PHE A 75 -36.06 23.32 -24.81
C PHE A 75 -36.40 22.32 -25.92
N ASP A 76 -35.42 22.02 -26.76
CA ASP A 76 -35.64 21.17 -27.93
C ASP A 76 -35.42 19.69 -27.59
N ALA A 77 -36.12 18.78 -28.28
CA ALA A 77 -35.75 17.37 -28.27
C ALA A 77 -34.43 17.16 -29.01
N GLY A 78 -33.63 16.19 -28.56
CA GLY A 78 -32.34 15.89 -29.14
C GLY A 78 -31.43 15.13 -28.19
N THR A 79 -30.18 14.95 -28.62
CA THR A 79 -29.13 14.37 -27.80
C THR A 79 -28.25 15.47 -27.24
N TYR A 80 -27.97 15.38 -25.94
CA TYR A 80 -27.20 16.34 -25.17
C TYR A 80 -25.98 15.68 -24.55
N SER A 81 -24.82 16.32 -24.71
CA SER A 81 -23.61 15.97 -23.96
C SER A 81 -23.63 16.67 -22.60
N LEU A 82 -23.48 15.89 -21.53
CA LEU A 82 -23.51 16.29 -20.13
C LEU A 82 -22.07 16.52 -19.64
N MET A 83 -21.86 17.62 -18.93
CA MET A 83 -20.57 17.97 -18.37
C MET A 83 -20.76 18.57 -16.97
N GLU A 84 -19.78 18.33 -16.12
CA GLU A 84 -19.60 19.03 -14.85
C GLU A 84 -18.25 19.78 -14.89
N SER A 85 -18.21 20.98 -14.32
CA SER A 85 -16.96 21.72 -14.17
C SER A 85 -15.99 21.00 -13.22
N VAL A 86 -14.69 21.31 -13.33
CA VAL A 86 -13.74 20.93 -12.28
C VAL A 86 -14.16 21.62 -10.99
N GLY A 87 -14.44 20.84 -9.94
CA GLY A 87 -14.80 21.36 -8.62
C GLY A 87 -13.65 21.36 -7.62
N PRO A 88 -13.94 21.50 -6.32
CA PRO A 88 -12.94 21.46 -5.26
C PRO A 88 -12.11 20.17 -5.27
N ASP A 89 -10.83 20.29 -4.92
CA ASP A 89 -9.94 19.14 -4.81
C ASP A 89 -10.39 18.18 -3.69
N GLY A 90 -10.22 16.88 -3.91
CA GLY A 90 -10.63 15.86 -2.96
C GLY A 90 -12.01 15.27 -3.17
N TYR A 91 -12.62 15.48 -4.33
CA TYR A 91 -13.87 14.82 -4.69
C TYR A 91 -13.67 13.93 -5.92
N MET A 92 -14.45 12.86 -5.99
CA MET A 92 -14.55 12.02 -7.17
C MET A 92 -15.98 12.07 -7.72
N ALA A 93 -16.10 12.32 -9.02
CA ALA A 93 -17.37 12.33 -9.70
C ALA A 93 -17.82 10.90 -10.05
N SER A 94 -19.10 10.61 -9.85
CA SER A 94 -19.75 9.42 -10.39
C SER A 94 -19.98 9.56 -11.89
N SER A 95 -20.40 8.47 -12.55
CA SER A 95 -21.10 8.58 -13.83
C SER A 95 -22.44 9.32 -13.65
N TRP A 96 -22.94 9.91 -14.74
CA TRP A 96 -24.28 10.49 -14.78
C TRP A 96 -25.36 9.39 -14.76
N SER A 97 -26.44 9.60 -14.01
CA SER A 97 -27.60 8.71 -13.93
C SER A 97 -28.88 9.49 -14.21
N CYS A 98 -29.71 9.05 -15.18
CA CYS A 98 -30.93 9.75 -15.56
C CYS A 98 -32.21 8.94 -15.27
N THR A 99 -33.33 9.61 -14.93
CA THR A 99 -34.61 9.02 -14.48
C THR A 99 -35.29 8.06 -15.48
N SER A 100 -34.86 8.03 -16.73
CA SER A 100 -35.34 7.11 -17.78
C SER A 100 -34.56 5.79 -17.87
N GLY A 101 -33.70 5.49 -16.88
CA GLY A 101 -32.84 4.29 -16.91
C GLY A 101 -31.70 4.39 -17.92
N GLN A 102 -31.50 5.56 -18.53
CA GLN A 102 -30.31 5.86 -19.29
C GLN A 102 -29.15 6.02 -18.30
N ASN A 103 -28.31 4.99 -18.19
CA ASN A 103 -26.95 5.16 -17.73
C ASN A 103 -26.25 5.95 -18.85
N ALA A 104 -26.04 7.24 -18.61
CA ALA A 104 -25.31 8.12 -19.52
C ALA A 104 -23.81 7.77 -19.43
N ALA A 105 -23.45 6.55 -19.85
CA ALA A 105 -22.10 5.99 -19.74
C ALA A 105 -21.07 6.83 -20.50
N ASP A 106 -21.50 7.51 -21.57
CA ASP A 106 -20.69 8.46 -22.35
C ASP A 106 -21.03 9.92 -22.03
N ALA A 107 -21.59 10.18 -20.84
CA ALA A 107 -22.11 11.47 -20.43
C ALA A 107 -23.06 12.07 -21.49
N GLN A 108 -23.96 11.26 -22.05
CA GLN A 108 -24.96 11.70 -23.02
C GLN A 108 -26.37 11.27 -22.61
N VAL A 109 -27.34 12.12 -22.95
CA VAL A 109 -28.77 11.83 -22.76
C VAL A 109 -29.54 12.19 -24.02
N THR A 110 -30.42 11.29 -24.47
CA THR A 110 -31.39 11.60 -25.52
C THR A 110 -32.72 11.95 -24.89
N VAL A 111 -33.24 13.13 -25.25
CA VAL A 111 -34.48 13.71 -24.75
C VAL A 111 -35.47 13.77 -25.90
N ALA A 112 -36.56 13.02 -25.83
CA ALA A 112 -37.65 13.02 -26.80
C ALA A 112 -38.74 14.02 -26.41
N LEU A 113 -39.61 14.37 -27.36
CA LEU A 113 -40.73 15.27 -27.12
C LEU A 113 -41.63 14.76 -25.99
N GLY A 114 -41.92 15.64 -25.03
CA GLY A 114 -42.72 15.34 -23.84
C GLY A 114 -42.01 14.57 -22.72
N ASP A 115 -40.72 14.25 -22.87
CA ASP A 115 -39.93 13.66 -21.79
C ASP A 115 -39.74 14.64 -20.63
N ASP A 116 -39.69 14.12 -19.40
CA ASP A 116 -39.24 14.84 -18.20
C ASP A 116 -38.10 14.03 -17.57
N ILE A 117 -36.87 14.39 -17.93
CA ILE A 117 -35.66 13.67 -17.53
C ILE A 117 -34.88 14.48 -16.51
N THR A 118 -34.52 13.85 -15.40
CA THR A 118 -33.53 14.37 -14.45
C THR A 118 -32.27 13.54 -14.57
N CYS A 119 -31.14 14.18 -14.87
CA CYS A 119 -29.81 13.58 -14.88
C CYS A 119 -29.02 14.05 -13.66
N THR A 120 -28.48 13.11 -12.89
CA THR A 120 -27.80 13.35 -11.63
C THR A 120 -26.32 12.97 -11.72
N ILE A 121 -25.44 13.79 -11.15
CA ILE A 121 -24.03 13.47 -10.94
C ILE A 121 -23.64 13.67 -9.47
N THR A 122 -23.02 12.65 -8.88
CA THR A 122 -22.63 12.65 -7.46
C THR A 122 -21.13 12.90 -7.32
N ASN A 123 -20.72 13.89 -6.54
CA ASN A 123 -19.32 14.04 -6.12
C ASN A 123 -19.16 13.50 -4.70
N THR A 124 -18.28 12.53 -4.54
CA THR A 124 -18.01 11.88 -3.24
C THR A 124 -16.67 12.35 -2.72
N ALA A 125 -16.62 12.80 -1.46
CA ALA A 125 -15.38 13.21 -0.81
C ALA A 125 -14.41 12.02 -0.65
N LYS A 126 -13.15 12.26 -1.00
CA LYS A 126 -12.01 11.38 -0.73
C LYS A 126 -11.57 11.56 0.72
N GLY A 127 -11.08 10.49 1.33
CA GLY A 127 -10.54 10.52 2.69
C GLY A 127 -9.05 10.81 2.74
N MET A 128 -8.49 10.91 3.95
CA MET A 128 -7.08 11.18 4.23
C MET A 128 -6.58 10.24 5.33
N VAL A 129 -5.27 10.25 5.55
CA VAL A 129 -4.62 9.47 6.61
C VAL A 129 -3.61 10.36 7.31
N ASP A 130 -3.65 10.39 8.64
CA ASP A 130 -2.74 11.17 9.49
C ASP A 130 -2.06 10.25 10.51
N ILE A 131 -0.78 10.48 10.78
CA ILE A 131 0.05 9.67 11.67
C ILE A 131 0.63 10.53 12.79
N THR A 132 0.59 10.02 14.01
CA THR A 132 1.42 10.48 15.12
C THR A 132 2.36 9.36 15.56
N LYS A 133 3.65 9.67 15.68
CA LYS A 133 4.71 8.71 15.92
C LYS A 133 5.48 9.01 17.20
N THR A 134 5.62 7.98 18.03
CA THR A 134 6.51 7.99 19.19
C THR A 134 7.44 6.77 19.22
N VAL A 135 8.47 6.85 20.04
CA VAL A 135 9.34 5.74 20.43
C VAL A 135 9.37 5.72 21.95
N SER A 136 8.85 4.65 22.54
CA SER A 136 8.68 4.54 23.99
C SER A 136 8.05 5.79 24.59
N SER A 137 6.95 6.23 23.95
CA SER A 137 6.14 7.40 24.28
C SER A 137 6.84 8.76 24.15
N ILE A 138 7.97 8.82 23.44
CA ILE A 138 8.68 10.07 23.10
C ILE A 138 8.50 10.36 21.61
N VAL A 139 8.08 11.58 21.23
CA VAL A 139 7.94 11.99 19.83
C VAL A 139 9.23 11.79 19.06
N SER A 140 9.13 11.24 17.84
CA SER A 140 10.31 10.92 17.02
C SER A 140 10.09 11.26 15.55
N ALA A 141 11.11 11.86 14.95
CA ALA A 141 11.16 12.15 13.52
C ALA A 141 11.82 11.01 12.72
N GLY A 142 11.74 11.10 11.38
CA GLY A 142 12.51 10.24 10.47
C GLY A 142 11.89 8.86 10.19
N TRP A 143 10.73 8.54 10.75
CA TRP A 143 10.03 7.28 10.49
C TRP A 143 9.20 7.38 9.22
N THR A 144 9.30 6.38 8.36
CA THR A 144 8.61 6.38 7.07
C THR A 144 7.42 5.42 7.09
N PHE A 145 6.28 5.94 6.64
CA PHE A 145 5.03 5.20 6.53
C PHE A 145 4.50 5.23 5.10
N GLN A 146 3.74 4.19 4.74
CA GLN A 146 3.14 4.06 3.43
C GLN A 146 1.67 3.67 3.54
N VAL A 147 0.85 4.27 2.69
CA VAL A 147 -0.47 3.74 2.35
C VAL A 147 -0.31 2.93 1.09
N ARG A 148 -0.74 1.67 1.12
CA ARG A 148 -0.67 0.74 -0.01
C ARG A 148 -2.05 0.23 -0.40
N SER A 149 -2.18 -0.18 -1.66
CA SER A 149 -3.33 -0.92 -2.16
C SER A 149 -2.92 -2.31 -2.65
N GLY A 150 -3.73 -3.32 -2.34
CA GLY A 150 -3.50 -4.70 -2.77
C GLY A 150 -2.31 -5.42 -2.13
N ALA A 151 -1.67 -4.84 -1.10
CA ALA A 151 -0.60 -5.52 -0.37
C ALA A 151 -1.16 -6.68 0.45
N ASN A 152 -0.47 -7.82 0.41
CA ASN A 152 -0.85 -9.06 1.10
C ASN A 152 0.38 -9.98 1.25
N LEU A 153 0.22 -11.18 1.82
CA LEU A 153 1.33 -12.13 2.02
C LEU A 153 2.04 -12.57 0.73
N ASP A 154 1.40 -12.44 -0.44
CA ASP A 154 1.94 -12.83 -1.74
C ASP A 154 2.32 -11.64 -2.64
N SER A 155 2.12 -10.40 -2.16
CA SER A 155 2.39 -9.20 -2.96
C SER A 155 2.69 -7.97 -2.12
N ASN A 156 3.66 -7.18 -2.59
CA ASN A 156 3.98 -5.87 -2.01
C ASN A 156 2.87 -4.83 -2.20
N GLY A 157 1.92 -5.07 -3.11
CA GLY A 157 0.91 -4.09 -3.50
C GLY A 157 1.51 -2.87 -4.21
N THR A 158 0.68 -1.84 -4.36
CA THR A 158 1.06 -0.54 -4.92
C THR A 158 1.20 0.47 -3.80
N ILE A 159 2.26 1.28 -3.81
CA ILE A 159 2.40 2.41 -2.89
C ILE A 159 1.55 3.56 -3.43
N GLU A 160 0.49 3.90 -2.70
CA GLU A 160 -0.43 5.00 -3.03
C GLU A 160 0.11 6.33 -2.52
N ALA A 161 0.70 6.32 -1.33
CA ALA A 161 1.39 7.46 -0.75
C ALA A 161 2.50 7.00 0.21
N SER A 162 3.51 7.83 0.37
CA SER A 162 4.60 7.64 1.34
C SER A 162 4.86 8.94 2.05
N CYS A 163 5.25 8.86 3.32
CA CYS A 163 5.50 10.05 4.12
C CYS A 163 6.49 9.75 5.24
N THR A 164 7.26 10.75 5.65
CA THR A 164 8.24 10.62 6.74
C THR A 164 7.92 11.63 7.83
N THR A 165 7.87 11.18 9.08
CA THR A 165 7.48 12.01 10.22
C THR A 165 8.45 13.15 10.46
N ASP A 166 7.92 14.33 10.74
CA ASP A 166 8.70 15.52 11.08
C ASP A 166 9.18 15.53 12.54
N ALA A 167 9.77 16.65 12.99
CA ALA A 167 10.27 16.83 14.36
C ALA A 167 9.20 16.69 15.46
N THR A 168 7.92 16.75 15.10
CA THR A 168 6.79 16.56 16.02
C THR A 168 6.28 15.11 16.04
N GLY A 169 6.85 14.23 15.22
CA GLY A 169 6.36 12.88 15.01
C GLY A 169 5.11 12.82 14.13
N TYR A 170 4.76 13.91 13.44
CA TYR A 170 3.56 14.00 12.63
C TYR A 170 3.84 13.78 11.15
N CYS A 171 2.86 13.20 10.45
CA CYS A 171 2.88 13.04 9.01
C CYS A 171 1.47 12.91 8.42
N ASP A 172 1.15 13.63 7.34
CA ASP A 172 -0.17 13.67 6.67
C ASP A 172 -0.13 13.23 5.20
N PHE A 173 0.95 12.54 4.80
CA PHE A 173 1.18 12.14 3.41
C PHE A 173 1.15 13.31 2.40
N GLY A 174 1.50 14.52 2.84
CA GLY A 174 1.46 15.71 1.99
C GLY A 174 0.04 16.13 1.60
N GLY A 175 -0.95 15.76 2.42
CA GLY A 175 -2.37 15.99 2.16
C GLY A 175 -2.94 15.10 1.05
N ALA A 176 -2.35 13.92 0.82
CA ALA A 176 -2.84 12.96 -0.15
C ALA A 176 -4.29 12.54 0.16
N LYS A 177 -5.11 12.43 -0.90
CA LYS A 177 -6.54 12.13 -0.79
C LYS A 177 -6.89 10.82 -1.49
N PHE A 178 -7.47 9.91 -0.74
CA PHE A 178 -7.73 8.54 -1.15
C PHE A 178 -9.21 8.33 -1.49
N VAL A 179 -9.46 7.63 -2.60
CA VAL A 179 -10.81 7.16 -2.90
C VAL A 179 -11.25 6.22 -1.77
N PRO A 180 -12.48 6.35 -1.23
CA PRO A 180 -12.97 5.47 -0.18
C PRO A 180 -12.85 4.00 -0.57
N GLY A 181 -12.32 3.18 0.33
CA GLY A 181 -11.97 1.79 0.01
C GLY A 181 -11.05 1.13 1.03
N ASN A 182 -10.52 -0.03 0.65
CA ASN A 182 -9.64 -0.85 1.48
C ASN A 182 -8.18 -0.60 1.12
N PHE A 183 -7.35 -0.40 2.14
CA PHE A 183 -5.93 -0.11 2.02
C PHE A 183 -5.12 -0.87 3.07
N GLN A 184 -3.81 -0.76 2.98
CA GLN A 184 -2.86 -1.26 3.95
C GLN A 184 -2.01 -0.10 4.44
N PHE A 185 -1.92 0.05 5.75
CA PHE A 185 -1.06 1.05 6.38
C PHE A 185 0.21 0.34 6.82
N CYS A 186 1.36 0.81 6.36
CA CYS A 186 2.63 0.13 6.55
C CYS A 186 3.67 1.05 7.18
N GLU A 187 4.42 0.51 8.13
CA GLU A 187 5.70 1.05 8.59
C GLU A 187 6.81 0.28 7.88
N ILE A 188 7.76 1.00 7.29
CA ILE A 188 8.83 0.41 6.46
C ILE A 188 10.18 0.58 7.12
N ASP A 189 11.18 -0.12 6.59
CA ASP A 189 12.60 0.05 6.95
C ASP A 189 12.86 -0.20 8.44
N MET A 190 12.05 -1.07 9.06
CA MET A 190 12.21 -1.46 10.45
C MET A 190 13.52 -2.23 10.61
N LEU A 191 14.44 -1.67 11.38
CA LEU A 191 15.73 -2.29 11.68
C LEU A 191 15.58 -3.48 12.65
N PRO A 192 16.50 -4.45 12.63
CA PRO A 192 16.51 -5.56 13.58
C PRO A 192 16.59 -5.04 15.03
N GLY A 193 15.94 -5.75 15.96
CA GLY A 193 15.88 -5.37 17.37
C GLY A 193 14.85 -4.31 17.73
N TRP A 194 14.27 -3.62 16.75
CA TRP A 194 13.15 -2.71 16.97
C TRP A 194 11.82 -3.45 16.95
N LEU A 195 10.89 -3.02 17.79
CA LEU A 195 9.50 -3.49 17.77
C LEU A 195 8.59 -2.39 17.26
N SER A 196 7.86 -2.65 16.18
CA SER A 196 6.80 -1.76 15.71
C SER A 196 5.51 -2.05 16.46
N GLU A 197 4.76 -1.04 16.90
CA GLU A 197 3.43 -1.26 17.47
C GLU A 197 2.48 -1.90 16.47
N LEU A 198 2.68 -1.69 15.16
CA LEU A 198 1.88 -2.34 14.12
C LEU A 198 2.00 -3.88 14.14
N SER A 199 3.06 -4.42 14.74
CA SER A 199 3.23 -5.87 14.92
C SER A 199 2.40 -6.42 16.09
N ASP A 200 1.87 -5.56 16.97
CA ASP A 200 1.01 -5.97 18.07
C ASP A 200 -0.39 -6.31 17.53
N ASN A 201 -0.67 -7.61 17.39
CA ASN A 201 -1.96 -8.10 16.90
C ASN A 201 -3.15 -7.77 17.81
N ALA A 202 -2.92 -7.39 19.08
CA ALA A 202 -3.99 -6.93 19.98
C ALA A 202 -4.43 -5.50 19.66
N LEU A 203 -3.48 -4.63 19.30
CA LEU A 203 -3.75 -3.23 18.91
C LEU A 203 -4.10 -3.12 17.42
N PHE A 204 -3.41 -3.89 16.59
CA PHE A 204 -3.54 -3.91 15.15
C PHE A 204 -3.78 -5.34 14.63
N PRO A 205 -5.04 -5.82 14.69
CA PRO A 205 -5.37 -7.16 14.25
C PRO A 205 -5.14 -7.35 12.75
N GLY A 206 -4.55 -8.49 12.40
CA GLY A 206 -4.30 -8.84 11.00
C GLY A 206 -3.07 -8.16 10.40
N ASN A 207 -2.10 -7.77 11.24
CA ASN A 207 -0.79 -7.34 10.75
C ASN A 207 -0.10 -8.45 9.95
N PHE A 208 0.77 -8.04 9.02
CA PHE A 208 1.50 -8.96 8.16
C PHE A 208 2.72 -8.29 7.52
N VAL A 209 3.67 -9.10 7.09
CA VAL A 209 4.77 -8.67 6.21
C VAL A 209 4.29 -8.77 4.75
N PRO A 210 4.29 -7.68 3.97
CA PRO A 210 3.90 -7.74 2.57
C PRO A 210 4.87 -8.62 1.77
N ASN A 211 4.32 -9.45 0.89
CA ASN A 211 5.09 -10.48 0.16
C ASN A 211 5.88 -11.46 1.07
N GLY A 212 5.41 -11.67 2.32
CA GLY A 212 6.04 -12.55 3.30
C GLY A 212 6.13 -14.03 2.91
N ASN A 213 5.31 -14.51 1.96
CA ASN A 213 5.41 -15.88 1.44
C ASN A 213 6.52 -16.07 0.40
N ALA A 214 7.20 -15.00 -0.01
CA ALA A 214 8.32 -15.12 -0.93
C ALA A 214 9.49 -15.89 -0.32
N PRO A 215 10.30 -16.61 -1.11
CA PRO A 215 11.53 -17.20 -0.62
C PRO A 215 12.49 -16.12 -0.10
N ASP A 216 12.87 -16.22 1.18
CA ASP A 216 13.71 -15.23 1.88
C ASP A 216 13.13 -13.80 1.83
N PRO A 217 11.93 -13.55 2.40
CA PRO A 217 11.25 -12.27 2.28
C PRO A 217 12.00 -11.16 3.02
N ASP A 218 11.99 -9.93 2.52
CA ASP A 218 12.39 -8.78 3.33
C ASP A 218 11.29 -8.49 4.35
N ASN A 219 11.57 -8.75 5.64
CA ASN A 219 10.63 -8.54 6.74
C ASN A 219 10.86 -7.23 7.51
N SER A 220 11.48 -6.23 6.87
CA SER A 220 11.59 -4.86 7.41
C SER A 220 10.30 -4.03 7.29
N VAL A 221 9.27 -4.56 6.63
CA VAL A 221 7.98 -3.88 6.46
C VAL A 221 6.90 -4.61 7.24
N VAL A 222 6.13 -3.89 8.04
CA VAL A 222 4.93 -4.39 8.70
C VAL A 222 3.73 -3.57 8.23
N CYS A 223 2.68 -4.25 7.80
CA CYS A 223 1.46 -3.65 7.28
C CYS A 223 0.24 -4.13 8.06
N VAL A 224 -0.78 -3.26 8.17
CA VAL A 224 -2.07 -3.56 8.78
C VAL A 224 -3.19 -3.18 7.81
N PRO A 225 -4.26 -3.99 7.66
CA PRO A 225 -5.39 -3.63 6.82
C PRO A 225 -6.22 -2.53 7.47
N PHE A 226 -6.71 -1.58 6.67
CA PHE A 226 -7.66 -0.57 7.14
C PHE A 226 -8.60 -0.13 6.01
N THR A 227 -9.63 0.62 6.37
CA THR A 227 -10.62 1.18 5.43
C THR A 227 -10.70 2.68 5.57
N ILE A 228 -10.81 3.38 4.44
CA ILE A 228 -11.05 4.82 4.39
C ILE A 228 -12.51 5.03 3.97
N GLY A 229 -13.31 5.68 4.82
CA GLY A 229 -14.66 6.10 4.51
C GLY A 229 -14.73 7.37 3.66
N VAL A 230 -15.96 7.76 3.29
CA VAL A 230 -16.20 8.99 2.53
C VAL A 230 -15.77 10.20 3.37
N GLY A 231 -14.88 11.02 2.81
CA GLY A 231 -14.35 12.24 3.45
C GLY A 231 -13.55 12.03 4.73
N GLU A 232 -13.44 10.79 5.22
CA GLU A 232 -12.88 10.47 6.53
C GLU A 232 -11.38 10.72 6.60
N THR A 233 -10.90 11.21 7.74
CA THR A 233 -9.46 11.18 8.07
C THR A 233 -9.20 10.07 9.07
N VAL A 234 -8.50 9.02 8.62
CA VAL A 234 -8.07 7.92 9.50
C VAL A 234 -6.81 8.35 10.23
N ASN A 235 -6.83 8.33 11.55
CA ASN A 235 -5.69 8.72 12.38
C ASN A 235 -5.03 7.47 12.97
N PHE A 236 -3.74 7.29 12.72
CA PHE A 236 -2.93 6.27 13.39
C PHE A 236 -2.04 6.91 14.45
N THR A 237 -1.88 6.21 15.56
CA THR A 237 -0.82 6.47 16.53
C THR A 237 0.03 5.21 16.59
N VAL A 238 1.34 5.36 16.44
CA VAL A 238 2.29 4.24 16.45
C VAL A 238 3.39 4.55 17.47
N ASP A 239 3.58 3.68 18.47
CA ASP A 239 4.63 3.79 19.48
C ASP A 239 5.62 2.61 19.42
N ASN A 240 6.80 2.83 18.83
CA ASN A 240 7.77 1.73 18.71
C ASN A 240 8.60 1.57 19.98
N VAL A 241 9.12 0.36 20.18
CA VAL A 241 10.09 0.09 21.24
C VAL A 241 11.49 -0.01 20.63
N LEU A 242 12.44 0.66 21.27
CA LEU A 242 13.86 0.60 20.87
C LEU A 242 14.48 -0.76 21.24
N PRO A 243 15.54 -1.20 20.54
CA PRO A 243 16.34 -2.34 20.95
C PRO A 243 16.93 -2.15 22.36
N PRO A 244 17.18 -3.24 23.11
CA PRO A 244 17.00 -4.63 22.70
C PRO A 244 15.58 -5.18 22.96
N GLY A 245 15.24 -6.29 22.31
CA GLY A 245 14.02 -7.07 22.57
C GLY A 245 12.98 -7.01 21.46
N GLY A 246 13.24 -6.31 20.35
CA GLY A 246 12.34 -6.31 19.20
C GLY A 246 12.59 -7.44 18.22
N ASP A 247 12.03 -7.29 17.02
CA ASP A 247 11.95 -8.35 16.02
C ASP A 247 13.30 -8.71 15.39
N ALA A 248 13.45 -9.98 15.03
CA ALA A 248 14.50 -10.45 14.16
C ALA A 248 14.19 -10.15 12.68
N ARG A 249 15.24 -10.21 11.86
CA ARG A 249 15.19 -10.05 10.41
C ARG A 249 15.64 -11.29 9.67
N THR A 250 15.02 -11.56 8.53
CA THR A 250 15.29 -12.76 7.73
C THR A 250 16.69 -12.73 7.10
N ILE A 251 17.13 -13.87 6.56
CA ILE A 251 18.26 -13.92 5.62
C ILE A 251 18.05 -12.93 4.44
N GLY A 252 16.82 -12.77 3.97
CA GLY A 252 16.48 -11.88 2.87
C GLY A 252 16.83 -10.42 3.16
N PHE A 253 16.45 -9.94 4.35
CA PHE A 253 16.83 -8.62 4.85
C PHE A 253 18.36 -8.45 4.85
N TRP A 254 19.08 -9.33 5.56
CA TRP A 254 20.53 -9.19 5.71
C TRP A 254 21.29 -9.23 4.38
N LYS A 255 20.75 -9.87 3.34
CA LYS A 255 21.34 -9.89 1.99
C LYS A 255 21.04 -8.66 1.16
N ASN A 256 19.95 -7.94 1.46
CA ASN A 256 19.51 -6.79 0.67
C ASN A 256 19.96 -5.45 1.29
N TRP A 257 20.25 -5.43 2.59
CA TRP A 257 20.62 -4.24 3.35
C TRP A 257 22.15 -4.16 3.55
N THR A 258 22.86 -3.98 2.43
CA THR A 258 24.32 -4.14 2.36
C THR A 258 24.97 -3.11 1.44
N SER A 259 26.25 -2.81 1.65
CA SER A 259 27.02 -1.91 0.77
C SER A 259 27.59 -2.61 -0.48
N CYS A 260 27.80 -3.92 -0.43
CA CYS A 260 28.69 -4.62 -1.38
C CYS A 260 28.00 -5.23 -2.62
N ASP A 261 26.67 -5.36 -2.63
CA ASP A 261 25.97 -6.04 -3.73
C ASP A 261 25.45 -5.09 -4.83
N GLY A 262 25.63 -3.78 -4.65
CA GLY A 262 25.27 -2.75 -5.63
C GLY A 262 23.77 -2.62 -5.89
N ARG A 263 22.90 -3.20 -5.04
CA ARG A 263 21.44 -3.07 -5.16
C ARG A 263 20.89 -1.72 -4.68
N GLY A 264 21.75 -0.89 -4.11
CA GLY A 264 21.84 0.54 -4.41
C GLY A 264 20.74 1.46 -3.87
N ASN A 265 19.78 1.00 -3.08
CA ASN A 265 18.73 1.86 -2.54
C ASN A 265 18.43 1.64 -1.04
N GLN A 266 19.23 0.84 -0.33
CA GLN A 266 19.04 0.53 1.08
C GLN A 266 20.29 0.88 1.90
N ASP A 267 20.10 1.09 3.21
CA ASP A 267 21.18 1.32 4.16
C ASP A 267 22.06 0.07 4.31
N ASP A 268 23.34 0.27 4.64
CA ASP A 268 24.36 -0.76 4.81
C ASP A 268 24.31 -1.42 6.21
N VAL A 269 23.11 -1.85 6.62
CA VAL A 269 22.84 -2.39 7.97
C VAL A 269 23.69 -3.62 8.28
N LEU A 270 23.91 -4.51 7.31
CA LEU A 270 24.81 -5.66 7.47
C LEU A 270 26.23 -5.19 7.81
N ASP A 271 26.77 -4.27 7.03
CA ASP A 271 28.12 -3.74 7.18
C ASP A 271 28.32 -3.09 8.55
N GLN A 272 27.37 -2.24 8.96
CA GLN A 272 27.38 -1.58 10.26
C GLN A 272 27.32 -2.60 11.42
N THR A 273 26.48 -3.63 11.29
CA THR A 273 26.33 -4.67 12.30
C THR A 273 27.63 -5.48 12.43
N LEU A 274 28.22 -5.92 11.31
CA LEU A 274 29.51 -6.62 11.30
C LEU A 274 30.62 -5.77 11.93
N ALA A 275 30.69 -4.48 11.58
CA ALA A 275 31.68 -3.57 12.13
C ALA A 275 31.50 -3.37 13.65
N SER A 276 30.25 -3.28 14.12
CA SER A 276 29.94 -3.12 15.55
C SER A 276 30.30 -4.37 16.37
N ALA A 277 30.10 -5.56 15.81
CA ALA A 277 30.45 -6.83 16.42
C ALA A 277 31.95 -7.13 16.36
N GLY A 278 32.68 -6.46 15.48
CA GLY A 278 34.06 -6.79 15.14
C GLY A 278 34.19 -8.08 14.31
N GLY A 279 33.12 -8.49 13.64
CA GLY A 279 32.96 -9.75 12.91
C GLY A 279 32.17 -10.81 13.69
N ILE A 280 31.64 -11.80 12.95
CA ILE A 280 30.76 -12.85 13.48
C ILE A 280 31.44 -14.22 13.33
N PRO A 281 31.77 -14.92 14.43
CA PRO A 281 32.29 -16.27 14.35
C PRO A 281 31.19 -17.28 13.99
N LEU A 282 31.53 -18.33 13.25
CA LEU A 282 30.65 -19.46 12.93
C LEU A 282 31.43 -20.76 13.18
N GLY A 283 31.38 -21.26 14.42
CA GLY A 283 32.33 -22.25 14.89
C GLY A 283 33.73 -21.67 15.12
N GLU A 284 34.76 -22.53 15.12
CA GLU A 284 36.15 -22.15 15.42
C GLU A 284 36.91 -21.57 14.20
N ASP A 285 36.62 -22.06 12.99
CA ASP A 285 37.45 -21.79 11.81
C ASP A 285 36.88 -20.74 10.84
N MET A 286 35.60 -20.38 10.96
CA MET A 286 34.97 -19.34 10.14
C MET A 286 34.72 -18.07 10.93
N PHE A 287 35.23 -16.95 10.41
CA PHE A 287 35.01 -15.61 10.96
C PHE A 287 34.56 -14.66 9.84
N VAL A 288 33.35 -14.13 9.97
CA VAL A 288 32.71 -13.29 8.96
C VAL A 288 32.89 -11.82 9.37
N ASP A 289 33.81 -11.11 8.73
CA ASP A 289 34.15 -9.72 9.08
C ASP A 289 33.91 -8.71 7.95
N ASN A 290 33.45 -9.18 6.79
CA ASN A 290 33.21 -8.36 5.61
C ASN A 290 31.90 -8.72 4.92
N CYS A 291 31.38 -7.75 4.18
CA CYS A 291 30.08 -7.85 3.52
C CYS A 291 30.02 -8.95 2.45
N GLU A 292 31.07 -9.15 1.65
CA GLU A 292 31.07 -10.11 0.53
C GLU A 292 30.95 -11.54 1.06
N ASP A 293 31.74 -11.90 2.08
CA ASP A 293 31.66 -13.21 2.72
C ASP A 293 30.31 -13.42 3.40
N ALA A 294 29.79 -12.41 4.09
CA ALA A 294 28.49 -12.47 4.74
C ALA A 294 27.36 -12.72 3.72
N VAL A 295 27.32 -11.93 2.64
CA VAL A 295 26.32 -12.09 1.56
C VAL A 295 26.44 -13.46 0.91
N ASN A 296 27.66 -13.94 0.65
CA ASN A 296 27.88 -15.27 0.09
C ASN A 296 27.32 -16.38 0.99
N LEU A 297 27.64 -16.34 2.29
CA LEU A 297 27.16 -17.34 3.25
C LEU A 297 25.64 -17.27 3.46
N LEU A 298 25.07 -16.07 3.65
CA LEU A 298 23.62 -15.86 3.73
C LEU A 298 22.92 -16.39 2.48
N ASN A 299 23.58 -16.30 1.32
CA ASN A 299 23.10 -16.83 0.06
C ASN A 299 23.34 -18.36 -0.10
N LYS A 300 23.79 -19.07 0.93
CA LYS A 300 24.11 -20.52 0.88
C LYS A 300 25.15 -20.84 -0.21
N SER A 301 26.12 -19.94 -0.39
CA SER A 301 27.28 -20.09 -1.27
C SER A 301 28.56 -20.22 -0.45
N ASP A 302 29.61 -20.76 -1.08
CA ASP A 302 30.96 -20.61 -0.55
C ASP A 302 31.48 -19.17 -0.72
N LEU A 303 32.63 -18.87 -0.11
CA LEU A 303 33.24 -17.54 -0.15
C LEU A 303 33.66 -17.06 -1.56
N ASN A 304 33.63 -17.95 -2.57
CA ASN A 304 33.84 -17.58 -3.97
C ASN A 304 32.50 -17.41 -4.74
N GLY A 305 31.38 -17.35 -4.03
CA GLY A 305 30.04 -17.17 -4.59
C GLY A 305 29.41 -18.42 -5.19
N LYS A 306 30.07 -19.59 -5.16
CA LYS A 306 29.51 -20.82 -5.74
C LYS A 306 28.47 -21.43 -4.81
N LYS A 307 27.27 -21.63 -5.34
CA LYS A 307 26.13 -22.20 -4.62
C LYS A 307 26.41 -23.58 -4.05
N ARG A 308 26.07 -23.75 -2.77
CA ARG A 308 26.18 -25.00 -2.00
C ARG A 308 24.82 -25.46 -1.48
N ALA A 309 23.75 -25.21 -2.23
CA ALA A 309 22.35 -25.41 -1.84
C ALA A 309 21.99 -26.82 -1.31
N ASN A 310 22.77 -27.86 -1.65
CA ASN A 310 22.53 -29.23 -1.20
C ASN A 310 23.38 -29.65 0.03
N ASP A 311 24.24 -28.77 0.53
CA ASP A 311 25.11 -29.02 1.67
C ASP A 311 24.47 -28.46 2.95
N ALA A 312 24.25 -29.32 3.94
CA ALA A 312 23.54 -28.94 5.16
C ALA A 312 24.31 -27.94 6.02
N ALA A 313 25.64 -27.94 5.95
CA ALA A 313 26.46 -27.00 6.69
C ALA A 313 26.23 -25.57 6.20
N TYR A 314 26.06 -25.36 4.89
CA TYR A 314 25.73 -24.05 4.34
C TYR A 314 24.29 -23.64 4.62
N ALA A 315 23.36 -24.58 4.74
CA ALA A 315 22.00 -24.27 5.20
C ALA A 315 21.98 -23.80 6.67
N LEU A 316 22.75 -24.47 7.52
CA LEU A 316 22.95 -24.08 8.92
C LEU A 316 23.65 -22.73 9.03
N ALA A 317 24.84 -22.60 8.42
CA ALA A 317 25.67 -21.40 8.49
C ALA A 317 24.93 -20.15 7.98
N SER A 318 24.13 -20.27 6.91
CA SER A 318 23.34 -19.14 6.40
C SER A 318 22.31 -18.63 7.42
N GLN A 319 21.57 -19.54 8.05
CA GLN A 319 20.54 -19.15 9.01
C GLN A 319 21.15 -18.68 10.32
N PHE A 320 22.21 -19.35 10.76
CA PHE A 320 22.88 -19.02 12.00
C PHE A 320 23.63 -17.68 11.92
N LEU A 321 24.23 -17.35 10.77
CA LEU A 321 24.81 -16.03 10.54
C LEU A 321 23.75 -14.93 10.69
N ALA A 322 22.58 -15.07 10.04
CA ALA A 322 21.47 -14.13 10.22
C ALA A 322 21.01 -14.05 11.69
N THR A 323 20.94 -15.19 12.39
CA THR A 323 20.59 -15.21 13.81
C THR A 323 21.60 -14.45 14.68
N LYS A 324 22.91 -14.64 14.47
CA LYS A 324 23.93 -13.89 15.21
C LYS A 324 23.89 -12.40 14.89
N LEU A 325 23.69 -12.02 13.63
CA LEU A 325 23.51 -10.62 13.25
C LEU A 325 22.28 -10.00 13.96
N ASN A 326 21.18 -10.73 14.05
CA ASN A 326 20.00 -10.32 14.82
C ASN A 326 20.33 -10.15 16.32
N PHE A 327 21.10 -11.05 16.92
CA PHE A 327 21.52 -10.91 18.32
C PHE A 327 22.36 -9.66 18.55
N GLU A 328 23.34 -9.40 17.67
CA GLU A 328 24.19 -8.21 17.74
C GLU A 328 23.38 -6.91 17.56
N ALA A 329 22.35 -6.94 16.71
CA ALA A 329 21.42 -5.83 16.53
C ALA A 329 20.38 -5.69 17.67
N GLY A 330 20.40 -6.57 18.67
CA GLY A 330 19.52 -6.50 19.83
C GLY A 330 18.13 -7.09 19.63
N ALA A 331 17.93 -7.99 18.67
CA ALA A 331 16.69 -8.77 18.57
C ALA A 331 16.45 -9.62 19.84
N GLY A 332 15.17 -9.79 20.18
CA GLY A 332 14.72 -10.60 21.32
C GLY A 332 15.25 -12.02 21.24
N GLN A 333 15.52 -12.64 22.39
CA GLN A 333 16.09 -13.99 22.44
C GLN A 333 15.34 -14.84 23.47
N CYS A 334 15.11 -16.10 23.12
CA CYS A 334 14.58 -17.09 24.03
C CYS A 334 15.55 -18.26 24.23
N THR A 335 15.33 -19.05 25.28
CA THR A 335 16.24 -20.17 25.62
C THR A 335 16.39 -21.17 24.48
N GLU A 336 15.35 -21.40 23.68
CA GLU A 336 15.40 -22.32 22.54
C GLU A 336 16.45 -21.89 21.49
N VAL A 337 16.43 -20.61 21.06
CA VAL A 337 17.39 -20.11 20.07
C VAL A 337 18.81 -20.02 20.64
N GLN A 338 18.97 -19.74 21.93
CA GLN A 338 20.28 -19.70 22.59
C GLN A 338 20.94 -21.08 22.69
N LEU A 339 20.14 -22.11 23.00
CA LEU A 339 20.63 -23.50 23.00
C LEU A 339 20.96 -23.96 21.58
N ALA A 340 20.13 -23.61 20.60
CA ALA A 340 20.41 -23.89 19.18
C ALA A 340 21.70 -23.21 18.72
N ALA A 341 21.93 -21.95 19.10
CA ALA A 341 23.17 -21.21 18.80
C ALA A 341 24.41 -21.93 19.32
N THR A 342 24.37 -22.35 20.59
CA THR A 342 25.49 -23.11 21.19
C THR A 342 25.74 -24.43 20.45
N ALA A 343 24.68 -25.17 20.10
CA ALA A 343 24.80 -26.42 19.37
C ALA A 343 25.32 -26.22 17.94
N ALA A 344 24.92 -25.14 17.27
CA ALA A 344 25.36 -24.80 15.93
C ALA A 344 26.84 -24.43 15.88
N ASP A 345 27.34 -23.63 16.83
CA ASP A 345 28.78 -23.34 16.94
C ASP A 345 29.59 -24.63 17.13
N LEU A 346 29.18 -25.51 18.05
CA LEU A 346 29.87 -26.79 18.26
C LEU A 346 29.87 -27.67 17.01
N LEU A 347 28.76 -27.75 16.29
CA LEU A 347 28.65 -28.56 15.07
C LEU A 347 29.53 -27.99 13.95
N LEU A 348 29.54 -26.67 13.75
CA LEU A 348 30.36 -26.02 12.73
C LEU A 348 31.85 -26.17 13.04
N SER A 349 32.25 -26.13 14.31
CA SER A 349 33.62 -26.48 14.73
C SER A 349 33.95 -27.96 14.49
N GLU A 350 33.03 -28.89 14.80
CA GLU A 350 33.28 -30.33 14.61
C GLU A 350 33.56 -30.72 13.15
N ILE A 351 33.02 -29.95 12.20
CA ILE A 351 33.20 -30.20 10.76
C ILE A 351 34.27 -29.31 10.12
N ASP A 352 35.03 -28.55 10.91
CA ASP A 352 36.03 -27.58 10.46
C ASP A 352 35.45 -26.62 9.39
N PHE A 353 34.26 -26.05 9.64
CA PHE A 353 33.59 -25.19 8.67
C PHE A 353 34.38 -23.89 8.48
N ASP A 354 34.98 -23.72 7.30
CA ASP A 354 35.77 -22.54 6.89
C ASP A 354 35.14 -21.77 5.71
N GLY A 355 33.92 -22.14 5.30
CA GLY A 355 33.20 -21.50 4.19
C GLY A 355 33.68 -21.86 2.78
N THR A 356 34.73 -22.67 2.57
CA THR A 356 35.30 -22.95 1.23
C THR A 356 34.98 -24.35 0.67
N GLY A 357 34.68 -25.30 1.56
CA GLY A 357 34.72 -26.73 1.29
C GLY A 357 33.40 -27.39 0.84
N ASN A 358 33.30 -28.68 1.16
CA ASN A 358 32.05 -29.44 1.19
C ASN A 358 32.05 -30.22 2.49
N TYR A 359 30.95 -30.20 3.23
CA TYR A 359 30.94 -30.71 4.59
C TYR A 359 29.85 -31.76 4.75
N LEU A 360 28.59 -31.38 4.55
CA LEU A 360 27.41 -32.19 4.87
C LEU A 360 26.52 -32.40 3.64
N LYS A 361 27.12 -32.91 2.56
CA LYS A 361 26.41 -33.32 1.35
C LYS A 361 25.43 -34.48 1.62
N PRO A 362 24.43 -34.70 0.74
CA PRO A 362 23.54 -35.85 0.85
C PRO A 362 24.28 -37.19 0.66
N ARG A 363 25.41 -37.17 -0.05
CA ARG A 363 26.29 -38.32 -0.27
C ARG A 363 27.77 -37.89 -0.19
N PRO A 364 28.62 -38.66 0.52
CA PRO A 364 28.27 -39.80 1.37
C PRO A 364 27.37 -39.38 2.55
N LYS A 365 26.62 -40.32 3.14
CA LYS A 365 25.77 -40.00 4.29
C LYS A 365 26.65 -39.61 5.47
N ASN A 366 26.44 -38.43 6.02
CA ASN A 366 27.06 -37.97 7.26
C ASN A 366 25.98 -37.95 8.37
N PRO A 367 26.22 -38.52 9.56
CA PRO A 367 25.26 -38.52 10.66
C PRO A 367 24.84 -37.10 11.11
N LEU A 368 25.76 -36.13 11.09
CA LEU A 368 25.52 -34.74 11.52
C LEU A 368 24.60 -33.96 10.56
N ARG A 369 24.33 -34.51 9.38
CA ARG A 369 23.51 -33.86 8.35
C ARG A 369 22.09 -33.55 8.83
N GLY A 370 21.52 -34.44 9.65
CA GLY A 370 20.17 -34.26 10.20
C GLY A 370 20.12 -33.12 11.20
N ASP A 371 21.08 -33.10 12.12
CA ASP A 371 21.20 -32.09 13.17
C ASP A 371 21.41 -30.70 12.59
N ALA A 372 22.27 -30.57 11.56
CA ALA A 372 22.49 -29.30 10.87
C ALA A 372 21.20 -28.75 10.22
N LEU A 373 20.35 -29.60 9.64
CA LEU A 373 19.08 -29.16 9.07
C LEU A 373 18.06 -28.76 10.15
N MET A 374 18.01 -29.50 11.26
CA MET A 374 17.11 -29.20 12.37
C MET A 374 17.47 -27.85 13.04
N LEU A 375 18.76 -27.59 13.21
CA LEU A 375 19.24 -26.29 13.70
C LEU A 375 18.95 -25.18 12.68
N ALA A 376 19.17 -25.43 11.39
CA ALA A 376 18.83 -24.47 10.34
C ALA A 376 17.34 -24.11 10.35
N ASP A 377 16.44 -25.08 10.54
CA ASP A 377 14.99 -24.87 10.65
C ASP A 377 14.61 -24.06 11.90
N THR A 378 15.29 -24.32 13.03
CA THR A 378 15.09 -23.54 14.27
C THR A 378 15.45 -22.07 14.07
N PHE A 379 16.59 -21.80 13.42
CA PHE A 379 17.01 -20.44 13.11
C PHE A 379 16.15 -19.78 12.03
N ASP A 380 15.66 -20.55 11.06
CA ASP A 380 14.71 -20.04 10.06
C ASP A 380 13.45 -19.51 10.75
N ARG A 381 12.84 -20.32 11.64
CA ARG A 381 11.69 -19.87 12.44
C ARG A 381 12.01 -18.62 13.27
N TYR A 382 13.16 -18.57 13.93
CA TYR A 382 13.58 -17.39 14.68
C TYR A 382 13.74 -16.14 13.80
N ASN A 383 14.46 -16.25 12.68
CA ASN A 383 14.71 -15.12 11.78
C ASN A 383 13.43 -14.62 11.09
N ASN A 384 12.37 -15.44 11.05
CA ASN A 384 11.03 -15.06 10.58
C ASN A 384 10.07 -14.63 11.71
N ASN A 385 10.55 -14.51 12.96
CA ASN A 385 9.76 -14.19 14.15
C ASN A 385 8.68 -15.25 14.53
N ASP A 386 8.79 -16.47 14.01
CA ASP A 386 7.95 -17.64 14.37
C ASP A 386 8.48 -18.40 15.61
N LEU A 387 9.61 -17.94 16.15
CA LEU A 387 10.22 -18.45 17.38
C LEU A 387 10.70 -17.27 18.22
N CYS A 388 10.53 -17.39 19.54
CA CYS A 388 10.73 -16.29 20.49
C CYS A 388 9.82 -15.06 20.24
N PRO A 389 8.51 -15.21 19.98
CA PRO A 389 7.63 -14.05 19.94
C PRO A 389 7.63 -13.45 21.35
N GLU A 390 8.19 -12.24 21.49
CA GLU A 390 8.09 -11.50 22.75
C GLU A 390 6.61 -11.24 23.00
N THR A 391 6.13 -11.63 24.18
CA THR A 391 4.86 -11.13 24.70
C THR A 391 5.05 -9.66 25.08
N PRO A 392 4.18 -8.75 24.62
CA PRO A 392 4.27 -7.33 24.97
C PRO A 392 4.29 -7.06 26.49
#